data_AF-A0AAN7KWK6-F1
#
_entry.id   AF-A0AAN7KWK6-F1
#
_cell.length_a   1.000
_cell.length_b   1.000
_cell.length_c   1.000
_cell.angle_alpha   90.00
_cell.angle_beta   90.00
_cell.angle_gamma   90.00
#
_symmetry.space_group_name_H-M   'P 1'
#
loop_
_entity.id
_entity.type
_entity.pdbx_description
1 polymer ?
#
loop_
_entity_poly.entity_id
_entity_poly.type
_entity_poly.pdbx_seq_one_letter_code
_entity_poly.pdbx_strand_id
1 'polypeptide(L)'
;MTFSSIISACAQLGDLQSGSWIESCMLRLGIRMDNQLTTALIDMYAKCGSIDKACELFNELSKKDVVSFSAMILGLGINGRAMDAVRLFDEMIEAGINPNLHTFSGLLTAYSHAGLVEEGYQCFKSMSTYGLMATVDHYGMMLRLGKEEHNLQIIKLKVISSSSNLRAMQQLGAREKLQRASSSEKWRRRQRKGRMEKAKEGWVSSVS
;
A
#
# COMPACT_ATOMS: atom_id res chain seq x y z
N MET A 1 -10.68 12.49 -22.35
CA MET A 1 -10.31 12.16 -20.95
C MET A 1 -11.12 10.96 -20.54
N THR A 2 -10.47 9.86 -20.13
CA THR A 2 -11.15 8.59 -19.79
C THR A 2 -11.43 8.54 -18.29
N PHE A 3 -12.58 7.99 -17.86
CA PHE A 3 -12.94 7.88 -16.44
C PHE A 3 -11.86 7.20 -15.59
N SER A 4 -11.13 6.23 -16.17
CA SER A 4 -10.02 5.53 -15.53
C SER A 4 -8.92 6.47 -15.00
N SER A 5 -8.58 7.55 -15.72
CA SER A 5 -7.54 8.49 -15.26
C SER A 5 -8.01 9.29 -14.05
N ILE A 6 -9.30 9.65 -14.02
CA ILE A 6 -9.87 10.42 -12.92
C ILE A 6 -10.00 9.52 -11.68
N ILE A 7 -10.50 8.30 -11.84
CA ILE A 7 -10.61 7.30 -10.77
C ILE A 7 -9.22 7.01 -10.18
N SER A 8 -8.19 6.83 -11.02
CA SER A 8 -6.82 6.64 -10.55
C SER A 8 -6.29 7.84 -9.77
N ALA A 9 -6.66 9.08 -10.14
CA ALA A 9 -6.27 10.26 -9.39
C ALA A 9 -6.96 10.32 -8.02
N CYS A 10 -8.27 10.03 -7.96
CA CYS A 10 -9.02 9.92 -6.71
C CYS A 10 -8.41 8.86 -5.77
N ALA A 11 -8.03 7.71 -6.31
CA ALA A 11 -7.39 6.63 -5.56
C ALA A 11 -6.05 7.05 -4.94
N GLN A 12 -5.24 7.82 -5.68
CA GLN A 12 -3.96 8.32 -5.18
C GLN A 12 -4.10 9.45 -4.16
N LEU A 13 -5.15 10.27 -4.29
CA LEU A 13 -5.44 11.37 -3.38
C LEU A 13 -6.23 10.92 -2.14
N GLY A 14 -6.79 9.70 -2.14
CA GLY A 14 -7.70 9.24 -1.10
C GLY A 14 -9.03 10.00 -1.10
N ASP A 15 -9.43 10.59 -2.23
CA ASP A 15 -10.64 11.42 -2.33
C ASP A 15 -11.89 10.59 -2.64
N LEU A 16 -12.50 10.07 -1.57
CA LEU A 16 -13.72 9.26 -1.64
C LEU A 16 -14.92 10.03 -2.23
N GLN A 17 -15.01 11.34 -1.96
CA GLN A 17 -16.15 12.16 -2.37
C GLN A 17 -16.17 12.31 -3.90
N SER A 18 -15.02 12.69 -4.47
CA SER A 18 -14.88 12.76 -5.93
C SER A 18 -15.06 11.39 -6.58
N GLY A 19 -14.49 10.34 -6.00
CA GLY A 19 -14.63 8.96 -6.51
C GLY A 19 -16.08 8.48 -6.58
N SER A 20 -16.86 8.68 -5.51
CA SER A 20 -18.28 8.30 -5.46
C SER A 20 -19.16 9.16 -6.38
N TRP A 21 -18.83 10.45 -6.52
CA TRP A 21 -19.51 11.32 -7.47
C TRP A 21 -19.30 10.84 -8.91
N ILE A 22 -18.10 10.41 -9.26
CA ILE A 22 -17.78 9.87 -10.58
C ILE A 22 -18.52 8.56 -10.85
N GLU A 23 -18.55 7.64 -9.89
CA GLU A 23 -19.36 6.40 -9.99
C GLU A 23 -20.84 6.73 -10.25
N SER A 24 -21.42 7.61 -9.44
CA SER A 24 -22.82 8.06 -9.59
C SER A 24 -23.07 8.72 -10.94
N CYS A 25 -22.11 9.51 -11.44
CA CYS A 25 -22.18 10.16 -12.74
C CYS A 25 -22.20 9.12 -13.88
N MET A 26 -21.34 8.10 -13.82
CA MET A 26 -21.30 7.02 -14.81
C MET A 26 -22.63 6.25 -14.84
N LEU A 27 -23.20 5.92 -13.68
CA LEU A 27 -24.50 5.25 -13.58
C LEU A 27 -25.63 6.09 -14.18
N ARG A 28 -25.69 7.39 -13.85
CA ARG A 28 -26.70 8.33 -14.38
C ARG A 28 -26.61 8.53 -15.89
N LEU A 29 -25.40 8.49 -16.44
CA LEU A 29 -25.15 8.60 -17.88
C LEU A 29 -25.38 7.27 -18.63
N GLY A 30 -25.72 6.19 -17.93
CA GLY A 30 -25.90 4.87 -18.53
C GLY A 30 -24.60 4.27 -19.06
N ILE A 31 -23.45 4.72 -18.54
CA ILE A 31 -22.15 4.21 -18.97
C ILE A 31 -21.97 2.81 -18.40
N ARG A 32 -21.88 1.83 -19.30
CA ARG A 32 -21.63 0.45 -18.89
C ARG A 32 -20.23 0.31 -18.31
N MET A 33 -20.16 -0.12 -17.06
CA MET A 33 -18.90 -0.43 -16.40
C MET A 33 -18.44 -1.79 -16.87
N ASP A 34 -17.29 -1.83 -17.52
CA ASP A 34 -16.61 -3.10 -17.80
C ASP A 34 -15.77 -3.53 -16.59
N ASN A 35 -15.19 -4.72 -16.66
CA ASN A 35 -14.41 -5.27 -15.55
C ASN A 35 -13.19 -4.41 -15.23
N GLN A 36 -12.61 -3.72 -16.23
CA GLN A 36 -11.46 -2.84 -16.03
C GLN A 36 -11.83 -1.59 -15.23
N LEU A 37 -12.94 -0.94 -15.60
CA LEU A 37 -13.44 0.24 -14.91
C LEU A 37 -13.92 -0.09 -13.49
N THR A 38 -14.60 -1.23 -13.34
CA THR A 38 -15.04 -1.74 -12.03
C THR A 38 -13.83 -2.05 -11.14
N THR A 39 -12.78 -2.69 -11.68
CA THR A 39 -11.52 -2.94 -10.95
C THR A 39 -10.82 -1.64 -10.53
N ALA A 40 -10.85 -0.60 -11.36
CA ALA A 40 -10.32 0.71 -11.00
C ALA A 40 -11.10 1.35 -9.84
N LEU A 41 -12.43 1.19 -9.80
CA LEU A 41 -13.25 1.64 -8.68
C LEU A 41 -12.99 0.83 -7.40
N ILE A 42 -12.80 -0.49 -7.50
CA ILE A 42 -12.42 -1.34 -6.37
C ILE A 42 -11.11 -0.82 -5.75
N ASP A 43 -10.08 -0.57 -6.56
CA ASP A 43 -8.79 -0.02 -6.09
C ASP A 43 -8.96 1.36 -5.45
N MET A 44 -9.79 2.22 -6.05
CA MET A 44 -10.09 3.56 -5.51
C MET A 44 -10.80 3.49 -4.16
N TYR A 45 -11.91 2.76 -4.07
CA TYR A 45 -12.67 2.62 -2.84
C TYR A 45 -11.85 1.98 -1.72
N ALA A 46 -11.06 0.96 -2.03
CA ALA A 46 -10.17 0.33 -1.06
C ALA A 46 -9.11 1.29 -0.53
N LYS A 47 -8.44 2.07 -1.40
CA LYS A 47 -7.43 3.07 -0.98
C LYS A 47 -8.03 4.25 -0.22
N CYS A 48 -9.28 4.60 -0.50
CA CYS A 48 -10.04 5.61 0.21
C CYS A 48 -10.62 5.14 1.56
N GLY A 49 -10.37 3.88 1.96
CA GLY A 49 -10.84 3.32 3.22
C GLY A 49 -12.29 2.80 3.21
N SER A 50 -12.96 2.79 2.05
CA SER A 50 -14.30 2.23 1.90
C SER A 50 -14.21 0.78 1.40
N ILE A 51 -13.63 -0.08 2.24
CA ILE A 51 -13.33 -1.46 1.85
C ILE A 51 -14.59 -2.29 1.59
N ASP A 52 -15.68 -2.03 2.31
CA ASP A 52 -16.94 -2.77 2.13
C ASP A 52 -17.54 -2.49 0.75
N LYS A 53 -17.48 -1.24 0.28
CA LYS A 53 -17.93 -0.89 -1.08
C LYS A 53 -17.06 -1.54 -2.15
N ALA A 54 -15.76 -1.63 -1.91
CA ALA A 54 -14.84 -2.35 -2.79
C ALA A 54 -15.19 -3.87 -2.84
N CYS A 55 -15.57 -4.47 -1.71
CA CYS A 55 -16.03 -5.87 -1.67
C CYS A 55 -17.32 -6.09 -2.46
N GLU A 56 -18.29 -5.18 -2.35
CA GLU A 56 -19.53 -5.22 -3.13
C GLU A 56 -19.23 -5.24 -4.64
N LEU A 57 -18.46 -4.26 -5.12
CA LEU A 57 -18.08 -4.16 -6.54
C LEU A 57 -17.28 -5.37 -7.01
N PHE A 58 -16.41 -5.92 -6.16
CA PHE A 58 -15.66 -7.13 -6.49
C PHE A 58 -16.57 -8.35 -6.66
N ASN A 59 -17.63 -8.46 -5.85
CA ASN A 59 -18.60 -9.54 -5.95
C ASN A 59 -19.52 -9.41 -7.16
N GLU A 60 -19.75 -8.20 -7.65
CA GLU A 60 -20.54 -7.93 -8.87
C GLU A 60 -19.78 -8.24 -10.17
N LEU A 61 -18.45 -8.43 -10.11
CA LEU A 61 -17.67 -8.80 -11.30
C LEU A 61 -18.09 -10.16 -11.87
N SER A 62 -18.52 -10.15 -13.14
CA SER A 62 -18.89 -11.39 -13.86
C SER A 62 -17.70 -12.32 -14.09
N LYS A 63 -16.50 -11.76 -14.24
CA LYS A 63 -15.25 -12.48 -14.42
C LYS A 63 -14.15 -11.78 -13.64
N LYS A 64 -13.63 -12.48 -12.63
CA LYS A 64 -12.48 -12.06 -11.85
C LYS A 64 -11.21 -12.56 -12.52
N ASP A 65 -10.24 -11.67 -12.67
CA ASP A 65 -8.92 -11.94 -13.21
C ASP A 65 -7.82 -11.55 -12.20
N VAL A 66 -6.57 -11.79 -12.57
CA VAL A 66 -5.40 -11.45 -11.75
C VAL A 66 -5.39 -9.99 -11.30
N VAL A 67 -5.90 -9.06 -12.11
CA VAL A 67 -5.91 -7.63 -11.79
C VAL A 67 -6.94 -7.36 -10.69
N SER A 68 -8.17 -7.85 -10.86
CA SER A 68 -9.23 -7.68 -9.85
C SER A 68 -8.90 -8.33 -8.50
N PHE A 69 -8.38 -9.56 -8.51
CA PHE A 69 -7.94 -10.24 -7.28
C PHE A 69 -6.79 -9.48 -6.60
N SER A 70 -5.77 -9.09 -7.36
CA SER A 70 -4.61 -8.39 -6.79
C SER A 70 -4.98 -7.01 -6.22
N ALA A 71 -5.90 -6.28 -6.86
CA ALA A 71 -6.41 -5.01 -6.36
C ALA A 71 -7.19 -5.19 -5.04
N MET A 72 -8.07 -6.18 -4.98
CA MET A 72 -8.88 -6.46 -3.78
C MET A 72 -8.02 -6.99 -2.62
N ILE A 73 -7.09 -7.91 -2.86
CA ILE A 73 -6.16 -8.43 -1.84
C ILE A 73 -5.29 -7.31 -1.27
N LEU A 74 -4.77 -6.43 -2.11
CA LEU A 74 -4.04 -5.24 -1.65
C LEU A 74 -4.93 -4.32 -0.82
N GLY A 75 -6.16 -4.08 -1.29
CA GLY A 75 -7.19 -3.32 -0.60
C GLY A 75 -7.52 -3.84 0.80
N LEU A 76 -7.69 -5.15 0.94
CA LEU A 76 -7.92 -5.80 2.23
C LEU A 76 -6.70 -5.65 3.15
N GLY A 77 -5.50 -5.81 2.59
CA GLY A 77 -4.25 -5.64 3.32
C GLY A 77 -4.08 -4.24 3.91
N ILE A 78 -4.26 -3.17 3.12
CA ILE A 78 -4.12 -1.79 3.61
C ILE A 78 -5.19 -1.39 4.62
N ASN A 79 -6.36 -2.05 4.59
CA ASN A 79 -7.46 -1.82 5.53
C ASN A 79 -7.42 -2.76 6.75
N GLY A 80 -6.31 -3.50 6.96
CA GLY A 80 -6.12 -4.37 8.13
C GLY A 80 -6.98 -5.64 8.12
N ARG A 81 -7.63 -5.98 7.01
CA ARG A 81 -8.47 -7.17 6.86
C ARG A 81 -7.65 -8.39 6.42
N ALA A 82 -6.66 -8.74 7.25
CA ALA A 82 -5.64 -9.72 6.88
C ALA A 82 -6.21 -11.12 6.58
N MET A 83 -7.14 -11.60 7.41
CA MET A 83 -7.75 -12.92 7.21
C MET A 83 -8.55 -13.00 5.90
N ASP A 84 -9.22 -11.91 5.53
CA ASP A 84 -9.98 -11.86 4.28
C ASP A 84 -9.05 -11.79 3.07
N ALA A 85 -7.91 -11.09 3.19
CA ALA A 85 -6.90 -11.05 2.15
C ALA A 85 -6.31 -12.44 1.88
N VAL A 86 -6.06 -13.23 2.93
CA VAL A 86 -5.57 -14.62 2.81
C VAL A 86 -6.64 -15.53 2.19
N ARG A 87 -7.89 -15.46 2.66
CA ARG A 87 -8.99 -16.24 2.05
C ARG A 87 -9.14 -15.94 0.56
N LEU A 88 -9.08 -14.66 0.19
CA LEU A 88 -9.22 -14.26 -1.20
C LEU A 88 -8.02 -14.68 -2.07
N PHE A 89 -6.84 -14.79 -1.47
CA PHE A 89 -5.68 -15.41 -2.13
C PHE A 89 -5.89 -16.91 -2.36
N ASP A 90 -6.41 -17.64 -1.37
CA ASP A 90 -6.72 -19.06 -1.54
C ASP A 90 -7.75 -19.28 -2.66
N GLU A 91 -8.82 -18.47 -2.69
CA GLU A 91 -9.80 -18.47 -3.78
C GLU A 91 -9.17 -18.20 -5.16
N MET A 92 -8.19 -17.30 -5.22
CA MET A 92 -7.45 -16.99 -6.45
C MET A 92 -6.66 -18.20 -6.96
N ILE A 93 -6.01 -18.93 -6.05
CA ILE A 93 -5.25 -20.15 -6.38
C ILE A 93 -6.19 -21.29 -6.80
N GLU A 94 -7.30 -21.49 -6.07
CA GLU A 94 -8.32 -22.48 -6.43
C GLU A 94 -8.95 -22.22 -7.80
N ALA A 95 -9.10 -20.95 -8.18
CA ALA A 95 -9.54 -20.54 -9.51
C ALA A 95 -8.48 -20.74 -10.60
N GLY A 96 -7.28 -21.23 -10.27
CA GLY A 96 -6.17 -21.43 -11.21
C GLY A 96 -5.54 -20.13 -11.70
N ILE A 97 -5.72 -19.02 -10.97
CA ILE A 97 -5.19 -17.71 -11.35
C ILE A 97 -3.85 -17.50 -10.64
N ASN A 98 -2.78 -17.39 -11.42
CA ASN A 98 -1.45 -17.18 -10.85
C ASN A 98 -1.30 -15.80 -10.21
N PRO A 99 -0.76 -15.72 -8.99
CA PRO A 99 -0.53 -14.46 -8.30
C PRO A 99 0.57 -13.63 -8.98
N ASN A 100 0.48 -12.32 -8.80
CA ASN A 100 1.47 -11.36 -9.28
C ASN A 100 2.15 -10.61 -8.11
N LEU A 101 3.11 -9.74 -8.43
CA LEU A 101 3.80 -8.92 -7.41
C LEU A 101 2.83 -8.08 -6.55
N HIS A 102 1.75 -7.56 -7.14
CA HIS A 102 0.75 -6.78 -6.38
C HIS A 102 -0.01 -7.64 -5.37
N THR A 103 -0.28 -8.90 -5.72
CA THR A 103 -0.92 -9.87 -4.83
C THR A 103 -0.07 -10.10 -3.59
N PHE A 104 1.23 -10.35 -3.78
CA PHE A 104 2.18 -10.51 -2.67
C PHE A 104 2.39 -9.24 -1.86
N SER A 105 2.38 -8.07 -2.50
CA SER A 105 2.41 -6.78 -1.80
C SER A 105 1.20 -6.61 -0.87
N GLY A 106 0.01 -7.04 -1.31
CA GLY A 106 -1.19 -7.05 -0.48
C GLY A 106 -1.09 -7.99 0.72
N LEU A 107 -0.66 -9.23 0.48
CA LEU A 107 -0.48 -10.24 1.55
C LEU A 107 0.58 -9.80 2.58
N LEU A 108 1.74 -9.33 2.14
CA LEU A 108 2.78 -8.85 3.06
C LEU A 108 2.33 -7.62 3.85
N THR A 109 1.50 -6.76 3.26
CA THR A 109 0.88 -5.63 3.95
C THR A 109 -0.10 -6.12 5.01
N ALA A 110 -0.98 -7.06 4.66
CA ALA A 110 -1.89 -7.74 5.59
C ALA A 110 -1.14 -8.36 6.78
N TYR A 111 -0.12 -9.18 6.53
CA TYR A 111 0.70 -9.80 7.57
C TYR A 111 1.43 -8.76 8.44
N SER A 112 1.88 -7.65 7.84
CA SER A 112 2.50 -6.55 8.59
C SER A 112 1.54 -5.81 9.49
N HIS A 113 0.27 -5.68 9.12
CA HIS A 113 -0.73 -5.08 10.00
C HIS A 113 -1.20 -6.06 11.09
N ALA A 114 -1.23 -7.36 10.79
CA ALA A 114 -1.61 -8.40 11.74
C ALA A 114 -0.49 -8.84 12.70
N GLY A 115 0.77 -8.46 12.46
CA GLY A 115 1.92 -8.90 13.25
C GLY A 115 2.34 -10.37 13.00
N LEU A 116 1.87 -10.97 11.91
CA LEU A 116 2.11 -12.37 11.55
C LEU A 116 3.44 -12.53 10.82
N VAL A 117 4.52 -12.53 11.62
CA VAL A 117 5.89 -12.44 11.09
C VAL A 117 6.33 -13.68 10.32
N GLU A 118 6.02 -14.87 10.83
CA GLU A 118 6.49 -16.11 10.21
C GLU A 118 5.70 -16.37 8.91
N GLU A 119 4.40 -16.14 8.91
CA GLU A 119 3.52 -16.23 7.75
C GLU A 119 3.95 -15.25 6.65
N GLY A 120 4.26 -13.99 7.03
CA GLY A 120 4.79 -13.00 6.11
C GLY A 120 6.12 -13.43 5.48
N TYR A 121 7.02 -14.05 6.25
CA TYR A 121 8.27 -14.59 5.72
C TYR A 121 8.06 -15.78 4.77
N GLN A 122 7.20 -16.72 5.12
CA GLN A 122 6.86 -17.85 4.25
C GLN A 122 6.22 -17.38 2.94
N CYS A 123 5.30 -16.40 3.03
CA CYS A 123 4.69 -15.74 1.89
C CYS A 123 5.77 -15.09 0.98
N PHE A 124 6.71 -14.33 1.55
CA PHE A 124 7.81 -13.74 0.79
C PHE A 124 8.67 -14.80 0.08
N LYS A 125 8.98 -15.91 0.76
CA LYS A 125 9.76 -17.01 0.17
C LYS A 125 9.01 -17.69 -0.98
N SER A 126 7.69 -17.86 -0.84
CA SER A 126 6.84 -18.46 -1.87
C SER A 126 6.80 -17.64 -3.17
N MET A 127 7.13 -16.35 -3.15
CA MET A 127 7.24 -15.56 -4.40
C MET A 127 8.18 -16.21 -5.43
N SER A 128 9.28 -16.82 -4.97
CA SER A 128 10.23 -17.49 -5.85
C SER A 128 9.65 -18.76 -6.49
N THR A 129 8.70 -19.45 -5.85
CA THR A 129 8.07 -20.64 -6.43
C THR A 129 7.13 -20.28 -7.57
N TYR A 130 6.59 -19.06 -7.56
CA TYR A 130 5.81 -18.49 -8.67
C TYR A 130 6.68 -17.80 -9.74
N GLY A 131 8.01 -17.89 -9.65
CA GLY A 131 8.93 -17.23 -10.58
C GLY A 131 8.95 -15.70 -10.46
N LEU A 132 8.47 -15.15 -9.34
CA LEU A 132 8.41 -13.70 -9.11
C LEU A 132 9.68 -13.21 -8.41
N MET A 133 10.30 -12.17 -8.97
CA MET A 133 11.45 -11.51 -8.35
C MET A 133 10.97 -10.45 -7.36
N ALA A 134 11.32 -10.62 -6.09
CA ALA A 134 10.98 -9.65 -5.04
C ALA A 134 11.60 -8.27 -5.34
N THR A 135 10.76 -7.23 -5.24
CA THR A 135 11.17 -5.83 -5.45
C THR A 135 11.59 -5.17 -4.14
N VAL A 136 12.18 -3.97 -4.26
CA VAL A 136 12.57 -3.10 -3.15
C VAL A 136 11.42 -2.89 -2.14
N ASP A 137 10.18 -2.78 -2.61
CA ASP A 137 9.02 -2.57 -1.74
C ASP A 137 8.70 -3.81 -0.89
N HIS A 138 8.83 -5.01 -1.46
CA HIS A 138 8.63 -6.27 -0.73
C HIS A 138 9.67 -6.44 0.39
N TYR A 139 10.94 -6.09 0.14
CA TYR A 139 11.95 -6.05 1.19
C TYR A 139 11.63 -4.99 2.26
N GLY A 140 11.13 -3.83 1.86
CA GLY A 140 10.66 -2.78 2.78
C GLY A 140 9.51 -3.26 3.67
N MET A 141 8.57 -4.03 3.12
CA MET A 141 7.48 -4.66 3.87
C MET A 141 8.01 -5.69 4.86
N MET A 142 8.94 -6.55 4.45
CA MET A 142 9.59 -7.51 5.35
C MET A 142 10.36 -6.82 6.50
N LEU A 143 11.00 -5.69 6.23
CA LEU A 143 11.65 -4.91 7.29
C LEU A 143 10.64 -4.28 8.25
N ARG A 144 9.48 -3.84 7.75
CA ARG A 144 8.40 -3.31 8.59
C ARG A 144 7.79 -4.41 9.47
N LEU A 145 7.56 -5.59 8.91
CA LEU A 145 7.14 -6.80 9.60
C LEU A 145 8.03 -7.12 10.82
N GLY A 146 9.35 -6.92 10.69
CA GLY A 146 10.31 -7.21 11.76
C GLY A 146 10.49 -6.14 12.83
N LYS A 147 9.91 -4.94 12.68
CA LYS A 147 10.11 -3.81 13.63
C LYS A 147 9.42 -4.02 14.98
N GLU A 148 8.52 -4.99 15.10
CA GLU A 148 8.05 -5.52 16.39
C GLU A 148 9.25 -6.18 17.11
N GLU A 149 9.63 -5.65 18.28
CA GLU A 149 11.00 -5.51 18.81
C GLU A 149 11.93 -6.74 18.86
N HIS A 150 11.43 -7.96 18.65
CA HIS A 150 12.20 -9.20 18.79
C HIS A 150 12.52 -9.92 17.47
N ASN A 151 11.95 -9.51 16.33
CA ASN A 151 12.03 -10.28 15.07
C ASN A 151 12.93 -9.66 13.98
N LEU A 152 13.39 -8.43 14.18
CA LEU A 152 14.25 -7.68 13.25
C LEU A 152 15.55 -8.41 12.90
N GLN A 153 16.14 -9.10 13.87
CA GLN A 153 17.40 -9.81 13.70
C GLN A 153 17.20 -11.13 12.93
N ILE A 154 16.08 -11.81 13.17
CA ILE A 154 15.68 -13.03 12.47
C ILE A 154 15.41 -12.72 10.99
N ILE A 155 14.62 -11.69 10.68
CA ILE A 155 14.34 -11.31 9.30
C ILE A 155 15.59 -10.79 8.59
N LYS A 156 16.41 -9.95 9.26
CA LYS A 156 17.69 -9.52 8.68
C LYS A 156 18.57 -10.71 8.34
N LEU A 157 18.79 -11.66 9.25
CA LEU A 157 19.62 -12.84 8.99
C LEU A 157 19.05 -13.72 7.87
N LYS A 158 17.74 -13.99 7.88
CA LYS A 158 17.07 -14.82 6.87
C LYS A 158 17.01 -14.16 5.48
N VAL A 159 16.91 -12.84 5.40
CA VAL A 159 16.84 -12.08 4.13
C VAL A 159 18.24 -11.78 3.58
N ILE A 160 19.22 -11.49 4.44
CA ILE A 160 20.60 -11.14 4.07
C ILE A 160 21.41 -12.38 3.63
N SER A 161 21.11 -13.58 4.13
CA SER A 161 21.82 -14.81 3.74
C SER A 161 21.60 -15.24 2.29
N SER A 162 20.58 -14.69 1.62
CA SER A 162 20.39 -14.85 0.17
C SER A 162 21.20 -13.79 -0.58
N SER A 163 22.25 -14.22 -1.30
CA SER A 163 23.26 -13.39 -1.99
C SER A 163 22.68 -12.35 -2.96
N SER A 164 21.52 -12.61 -3.55
CA SER A 164 20.78 -11.71 -4.46
C SER A 164 20.24 -10.44 -3.77
N ASN A 165 20.04 -10.48 -2.45
CA ASN A 165 19.24 -9.50 -1.71
C ASN A 165 20.09 -8.37 -1.09
N LEU A 166 21.42 -8.56 -1.05
CA LEU A 166 22.35 -7.63 -0.39
C LEU A 166 22.38 -6.24 -1.05
N ARG A 167 22.33 -6.19 -2.39
CA ARG A 167 22.35 -4.92 -3.16
C ARG A 167 21.07 -4.12 -3.00
N ALA A 168 19.91 -4.77 -3.05
CA ALA A 168 18.60 -4.12 -2.87
C ALA A 168 18.46 -3.52 -1.46
N MET A 169 18.98 -4.23 -0.46
CA MET A 169 18.98 -3.80 0.94
C MET A 169 19.93 -2.63 1.23
N GLN A 170 21.09 -2.55 0.57
CA GLN A 170 21.98 -1.39 0.67
C GLN A 170 21.32 -0.10 0.16
N GLN A 171 20.56 -0.19 -0.94
CA GLN A 171 19.81 0.96 -1.48
C GLN A 171 18.66 1.38 -0.55
N LEU A 172 17.98 0.44 0.09
CA LEU A 172 16.94 0.72 1.09
C LEU A 172 17.50 1.40 2.35
N GLY A 173 18.63 0.90 2.86
CA GLY A 173 19.32 1.52 4.00
C GLY A 173 19.75 2.96 3.72
N ALA A 174 20.12 3.27 2.48
CA ALA A 174 20.41 4.64 2.05
C ALA A 174 19.14 5.52 2.02
N ARG A 175 18.01 5.00 1.54
CA ARG A 175 16.71 5.71 1.52
C ARG A 175 16.14 6.00 2.91
N GLU A 176 16.20 5.04 3.84
CA GLU A 176 15.74 5.26 5.23
C GLU A 176 16.58 6.34 5.94
N LYS A 177 17.90 6.35 5.70
CA LYS A 177 18.79 7.41 6.21
C LYS A 177 18.43 8.78 5.63
N LEU A 178 18.13 8.85 4.33
CA LEU A 178 17.68 10.08 3.65
C LEU A 178 16.33 10.60 4.18
N GLN A 179 15.35 9.72 4.44
CA GLN A 179 14.06 10.11 5.01
C GLN A 179 14.17 10.61 6.45
N ARG A 180 15.01 9.96 7.28
CA ARG A 180 15.31 10.43 8.64
C ARG A 180 16.04 11.77 8.63
N ALA A 181 17.02 11.95 7.74
CA ALA A 181 17.73 13.20 7.55
C ALA A 181 16.77 14.33 7.10
N SER A 182 15.90 14.07 6.13
CA SER A 182 14.90 15.03 5.65
C SER A 182 13.89 15.41 6.74
N SER A 183 13.45 14.46 7.57
CA SER A 183 12.54 14.72 8.69
C SER A 183 13.23 15.54 9.80
N SER A 184 14.49 15.25 10.10
CA SER A 184 15.33 16.05 11.02
C SER A 184 15.56 17.48 10.51
N GLU A 185 15.78 17.66 9.21
CA GLU A 185 15.92 18.98 8.59
C GLU A 185 14.61 19.78 8.60
N LYS A 186 13.48 19.14 8.27
CA LYS A 186 12.16 19.76 8.38
C LYS A 186 11.86 20.21 9.81
N TRP A 187 12.22 19.39 10.81
CA TRP A 187 12.10 19.75 12.23
C TRP A 187 12.98 20.96 12.61
N ARG A 188 14.26 20.97 12.19
CA ARG A 188 15.17 22.11 12.40
C ARG A 188 14.69 23.41 11.73
N ARG A 189 14.10 23.32 10.53
CA ARG A 189 13.51 24.48 9.83
C ARG A 189 12.30 25.04 10.59
N ARG A 190 11.43 24.18 11.15
CA ARG A 190 10.30 24.60 11.98
C ARG A 190 10.76 25.33 13.26
N GLN A 191 11.80 24.82 13.92
CA GLN A 191 12.38 25.47 15.11
C GLN A 191 12.97 26.86 14.79
N ARG A 192 13.66 27.02 13.65
CA ARG A 192 14.17 28.33 13.22
C ARG A 192 13.05 29.31 12.89
N LYS A 193 11.99 28.85 12.22
CA LYS A 193 10.84 29.68 11.86
C LYS A 193 10.11 30.19 13.11
N GLY A 194 9.86 29.32 14.09
CA GLY A 194 9.23 29.72 15.37
C GLY A 194 10.09 30.69 16.20
N ARG A 195 11.43 30.59 16.14
CA ARG A 195 12.31 31.60 16.77
C ARG A 195 12.24 32.96 16.08
N MET A 196 12.14 33.00 14.75
CA MET A 196 12.00 34.25 13.99
C MET A 196 10.64 34.91 14.23
N GLU A 197 9.56 34.13 14.33
CA GLU A 197 8.22 34.64 14.66
C GLU A 197 8.18 35.24 16.07
N LYS A 198 8.72 34.56 17.08
CA LYS A 198 8.88 35.12 18.44
C LYS A 198 9.74 36.38 18.49
N ALA A 199 10.81 36.43 17.69
CA ALA A 199 11.66 37.62 17.59
C ALA A 199 10.92 38.82 16.96
N LYS A 200 10.04 38.56 15.98
CA LYS A 200 9.18 39.59 15.37
C LYS A 200 8.10 40.07 16.34
N GLU A 201 7.45 39.17 17.08
CA GLU A 201 6.45 39.51 18.10
C GLU A 201 7.06 40.36 19.23
N GLY A 202 8.25 39.97 19.71
CA GLY A 202 9.00 40.75 20.70
C GLY A 202 9.37 42.16 20.21
N TRP A 203 9.76 42.29 18.94
CA TRP A 203 10.03 43.60 18.33
C TRP A 203 8.76 44.47 18.22
N VAL A 204 7.63 43.90 17.78
CA VAL A 204 6.37 44.63 17.67
C VAL A 204 5.88 45.11 19.04
N SER A 205 6.00 44.28 20.08
CA SER A 205 5.65 44.66 21.46
C SER A 205 6.58 45.70 22.11
N SER A 206 7.76 45.94 21.52
CA SER A 206 8.72 46.95 22.00
C SER A 206 8.60 48.30 21.29
N VAL A 207 7.79 48.37 20.23
CA VAL A 207 7.60 49.56 19.36
C VAL A 207 6.15 50.10 19.43
N SER A 208 5.30 49.48 20.25
CA SER A 208 3.93 49.92 20.60
C SER A 208 3.87 50.35 22.05
#